data_AF-A0A932S9P4-F1
#
_entry.id   AF-A0A932S9P4-F1
#
_cell.length_a   1.000
_cell.length_b   1.000
_cell.length_c   1.000
_cell.angle_alpha   90.00
_cell.angle_beta   90.00
_cell.angle_gamma   90.00
#
_symmetry.space_group_name_H-M   'P 1'
#
loop_
_entity.id
_entity.type
_entity.pdbx_description
1 polymer ?
#
loop_
_entity_poly.entity_id
_entity_poly.type
_entity_poly.pdbx_seq_one_letter_code
_entity_poly.pdbx_strand_id
1 'polypeptide(L)'
;MFIKVEPKSFNMYNVFLVFNKEEPGYEDEHVKTYLAEHGLSAKEEMEQEYAGAPCRVMRFGGCYLEPHMARINALNRTGNEVALLRRQIDCALTQRPPRAVTEALAALRPAALERLKARLLDDLHQPASFGPDKRGYLSVKVTVADVRRRFLALASEQRLAATG
;
A
#
# COMPACT_ATOMS: atom_id res chain seq x y z
N MET A 1 -5.39 3.99 4.81
CA MET A 1 -6.55 4.92 4.88
C MET A 1 -7.72 4.45 3.99
N PHE A 2 -8.95 4.83 4.31
CA PHE A 2 -10.07 4.84 3.34
C PHE A 2 -10.81 6.18 3.35
N ILE A 3 -11.56 6.43 2.28
CA ILE A 3 -12.29 7.69 2.07
C ILE A 3 -13.78 7.38 2.13
N LYS A 4 -14.50 8.09 2.99
CA LYS A 4 -15.95 8.03 3.11
C LYS A 4 -16.55 9.37 2.66
N VAL A 5 -17.62 9.31 1.89
CA VAL A 5 -18.36 10.49 1.45
C VAL A 5 -19.79 10.36 1.94
N GLU A 6 -20.29 11.39 2.63
CA GLU A 6 -21.67 11.41 3.14
C GLU A 6 -22.40 12.64 2.63
N PRO A 7 -23.67 12.52 2.20
CA PRO A 7 -24.50 13.67 1.88
C PRO A 7 -24.80 14.49 3.14
N LYS A 8 -24.90 15.81 2.99
CA LYS A 8 -25.26 16.73 4.07
C LYS A 8 -26.57 17.49 3.78
N SER A 9 -26.70 18.06 2.59
CA SER A 9 -27.89 18.79 2.09
C SER A 9 -27.81 18.93 0.56
N PHE A 10 -28.81 19.52 -0.13
CA PHE A 10 -28.82 19.72 -1.59
C PHE A 10 -27.43 20.14 -2.14
N ASN A 11 -26.82 19.28 -2.97
CA ASN A 11 -25.48 19.40 -3.58
C ASN A 11 -24.27 19.55 -2.62
N MET A 12 -24.44 19.34 -1.31
CA MET A 12 -23.36 19.37 -0.35
C MET A 12 -23.09 17.98 0.23
N TYR A 13 -21.82 17.61 0.29
CA TYR A 13 -21.34 16.39 0.92
C TYR A 13 -20.21 16.71 1.91
N ASN A 14 -19.96 15.80 2.85
CA ASN A 14 -18.76 15.79 3.66
C ASN A 14 -17.82 14.70 3.13
N VAL A 15 -16.53 14.95 3.20
CA VAL A 15 -15.49 13.94 2.96
C VAL A 15 -14.82 13.62 4.27
N PHE A 16 -14.67 12.34 4.55
CA PHE A 16 -13.97 11.83 5.72
C PHE A 16 -12.76 11.04 5.25
N LEU A 17 -11.59 11.43 5.74
CA LEU A 17 -10.37 10.66 5.61
C LEU A 17 -10.20 9.85 6.89
N VAL A 18 -10.18 8.53 6.76
CA VAL A 18 -10.16 7.61 7.91
C VAL A 18 -8.85 6.85 7.94
N PHE A 19 -8.10 7.04 9.02
CA PHE A 19 -6.76 6.49 9.24
C PHE A 19 -6.81 5.48 10.39
N ASN A 20 -6.44 4.23 10.12
CA ASN A 20 -6.33 3.20 11.16
C ASN A 20 -5.11 3.50 12.04
N LYS A 21 -5.29 3.52 13.36
CA LYS A 21 -4.22 3.84 14.32
C LYS A 21 -3.31 2.65 14.61
N GLU A 22 -3.82 1.43 14.50
CA GLU A 22 -3.09 0.19 14.79
C GLU A 22 -2.34 -0.32 13.56
N GLU A 23 -2.97 -0.21 12.39
CA GLU A 23 -2.40 -0.60 11.11
C GLU A 23 -2.42 0.58 10.12
N PRO A 24 -1.50 1.56 10.27
CA PRO A 24 -1.41 2.68 9.34
C PRO A 24 -1.15 2.22 7.91
N GLY A 25 -1.86 2.85 6.96
CA GLY A 25 -1.62 2.63 5.53
C GLY A 25 -0.30 3.24 5.05
N TYR A 26 0.27 2.70 3.97
CA TYR A 26 1.51 3.22 3.37
C TYR A 26 1.36 4.66 2.83
N GLU A 27 0.15 5.03 2.44
CA GLU A 27 -0.19 6.38 1.99
C GLU A 27 -0.39 7.37 3.14
N ASP A 28 -0.60 6.90 4.37
CA ASP A 28 -1.19 7.72 5.43
C ASP A 28 -0.36 8.99 5.69
N GLU A 29 0.97 8.86 5.80
CA GLU A 29 1.87 10.00 5.97
C GLU A 29 1.94 10.88 4.71
N HIS A 30 1.95 10.29 3.51
CA HIS A 30 1.95 11.07 2.27
C HIS A 30 0.69 11.92 2.11
N VAL A 31 -0.47 11.38 2.52
CA VAL A 31 -1.73 12.13 2.52
C VAL A 31 -1.67 13.24 3.57
N LYS A 32 -1.22 12.97 4.80
CA LYS A 32 -1.09 13.99 5.85
C LYS A 32 -0.13 15.12 5.46
N THR A 33 1.03 14.78 4.89
CA THR A 33 2.00 15.76 4.36
C THR A 33 1.37 16.60 3.26
N TYR A 34 0.68 15.96 2.30
CA TYR A 34 0.01 16.68 1.23
C TYR A 34 -1.05 17.66 1.76
N LEU A 35 -1.85 17.25 2.76
CA LEU A 35 -2.82 18.13 3.41
C LEU A 35 -2.12 19.33 4.07
N ALA A 36 -1.04 19.10 4.81
CA ALA A 36 -0.27 20.14 5.48
C ALA A 36 0.36 21.14 4.49
N GLU A 37 0.99 20.66 3.43
CA GLU A 37 1.63 21.49 2.39
C GLU A 37 0.64 22.39 1.65
N HIS A 38 -0.62 21.97 1.56
CA HIS A 38 -1.68 22.73 0.88
C HIS A 38 -2.58 23.52 1.85
N GLY A 39 -2.21 23.58 3.14
CA GLY A 39 -2.99 24.30 4.16
C GLY A 39 -4.39 23.73 4.37
N LEU A 40 -4.57 22.42 4.14
CA LEU A 40 -5.85 21.74 4.25
C LEU A 40 -6.08 21.23 5.66
N SER A 41 -6.89 21.97 6.41
CA SER A 41 -7.24 21.62 7.80
C SER A 41 -8.61 20.97 7.87
N ALA A 42 -8.72 19.91 8.66
CA ALA A 42 -10.02 19.31 8.93
C ALA A 42 -10.93 20.30 9.66
N LYS A 43 -12.22 20.29 9.32
CA LYS A 43 -13.24 21.00 10.09
C LYS A 43 -13.41 20.40 11.47
N GLU A 44 -13.24 19.09 11.57
CA GLU A 44 -13.37 18.33 12.81
C GLU A 44 -12.46 17.11 12.72
N GLU A 45 -11.81 16.81 13.83
CA GLU A 45 -11.09 15.57 14.03
C GLU A 45 -11.71 14.81 15.19
N MET A 46 -11.89 13.51 14.99
CA MET A 46 -12.51 12.65 15.99
C MET A 46 -11.87 11.27 15.97
N GLU A 47 -11.98 10.55 17.09
CA GLU A 47 -11.66 9.13 17.15
C GLU A 47 -12.94 8.33 16.98
N GLN A 48 -12.89 7.32 16.12
CA GLN A 48 -14.03 6.45 15.85
C GLN A 48 -13.53 5.03 15.57
N GLU A 49 -14.32 4.04 15.98
CA GLU A 49 -14.04 2.64 15.65
C GLU A 49 -14.63 2.28 14.28
N TYR A 50 -13.81 1.63 13.45
CA TYR A 50 -14.25 1.04 12.19
C TYR A 50 -13.83 -0.42 12.13
N ALA A 51 -14.80 -1.32 11.99
CA ALA A 51 -14.58 -2.77 11.92
C ALA A 51 -13.73 -3.32 13.10
N GLY A 52 -13.91 -2.79 14.31
CA GLY A 52 -13.16 -3.20 15.49
C GLY A 52 -11.81 -2.50 15.68
N ALA A 53 -11.37 -1.65 14.73
CA ALA A 53 -10.10 -0.94 14.81
C ALA A 53 -10.29 0.54 15.19
N PRO A 54 -9.50 1.09 16.13
CA PRO A 54 -9.54 2.51 16.45
C PRO A 54 -8.95 3.32 15.31
N CYS A 55 -9.69 4.33 14.84
CA CYS A 55 -9.31 5.17 13.72
C CYS A 55 -9.34 6.65 14.08
N ARG A 56 -8.41 7.42 13.53
CA ARG A 56 -8.50 8.89 13.47
C ARG A 56 -9.30 9.27 12.23
N VAL A 57 -10.31 10.08 12.41
CA VAL A 57 -11.20 10.55 11.36
C VAL A 57 -11.05 12.06 11.22
N MET A 58 -10.74 12.51 10.00
CA MET A 58 -10.68 13.93 9.64
C MET A 58 -11.85 14.26 8.73
N ARG A 59 -12.72 15.18 9.14
CA ARG A 59 -13.89 15.62 8.36
C ARG A 59 -13.62 16.93 7.62
N PHE A 60 -13.93 16.95 6.33
CA PHE A 60 -13.84 18.10 5.45
C PHE A 60 -15.19 18.39 4.78
N GLY A 61 -15.42 19.65 4.40
CA GLY A 61 -16.51 19.99 3.49
C GLY A 61 -16.18 19.52 2.08
N GLY A 62 -17.18 19.02 1.35
CA GLY A 62 -17.01 18.48 -0.01
C GLY A 62 -16.33 19.45 -0.96
N CYS A 63 -16.93 20.64 -1.15
CA CYS A 63 -16.38 21.68 -2.03
C CYS A 63 -14.99 22.18 -1.61
N TYR A 64 -14.62 22.04 -0.33
CA TYR A 64 -13.30 22.41 0.17
C TYR A 64 -12.23 21.39 -0.25
N LEU A 65 -12.57 20.10 -0.21
CA LEU A 65 -11.61 19.03 -0.53
C LEU A 65 -11.67 18.59 -2.00
N GLU A 66 -12.77 18.87 -2.71
CA GLU A 66 -13.03 18.49 -4.10
C GLU A 66 -11.85 18.76 -5.05
N PRO A 67 -11.21 19.95 -5.05
CA PRO A 67 -10.08 20.22 -5.95
C PRO A 67 -8.87 19.31 -5.69
N HIS A 68 -8.79 18.71 -4.51
CA HIS A 68 -7.67 17.87 -4.07
C HIS A 68 -7.98 16.37 -4.16
N MET A 69 -9.24 15.99 -4.37
CA MET A 69 -9.67 14.59 -4.33
C MET A 69 -8.95 13.72 -5.36
N ALA A 70 -8.68 14.23 -6.55
CA ALA A 70 -7.93 13.48 -7.57
C ALA A 70 -6.53 13.07 -7.07
N ARG A 71 -5.82 13.99 -6.40
CA ARG A 71 -4.48 13.73 -5.87
C ARG A 71 -4.52 12.83 -4.63
N ILE A 72 -5.47 13.05 -3.72
CA ILE A 72 -5.65 12.21 -2.53
C ILE A 72 -6.00 10.78 -2.94
N ASN A 73 -6.89 10.60 -3.92
CA ASN A 73 -7.23 9.29 -4.47
C ASN A 73 -6.02 8.61 -5.12
N ALA A 74 -5.17 9.36 -5.84
CA ALA A 74 -3.94 8.81 -6.41
C ALA A 74 -2.96 8.33 -5.34
N LEU A 75 -2.80 9.09 -4.25
CA LEU A 75 -1.96 8.68 -3.10
C LEU A 75 -2.54 7.42 -2.43
N ASN A 76 -3.85 7.40 -2.15
CA ASN A 76 -4.51 6.23 -1.57
C ASN A 76 -4.40 4.99 -2.46
N ARG A 77 -4.60 5.14 -3.77
CA ARG A 77 -4.40 4.05 -4.73
C ARG A 77 -2.96 3.52 -4.68
N THR A 78 -1.97 4.42 -4.69
CA THR A 78 -0.56 4.03 -4.63
C THR A 78 -0.25 3.25 -3.35
N GLY A 79 -0.75 3.70 -2.19
CA GLY A 79 -0.59 2.98 -0.91
C GLY A 79 -1.24 1.59 -0.94
N ASN A 80 -2.44 1.48 -1.50
CA ASN A 80 -3.12 0.19 -1.67
C ASN A 80 -2.37 -0.76 -2.61
N GLU A 81 -1.84 -0.25 -3.73
CA GLU A 81 -1.01 -1.02 -4.67
C GLU A 81 0.24 -1.59 -3.97
N VAL A 82 0.94 -0.75 -3.18
CA VAL A 82 2.10 -1.17 -2.38
C VAL A 82 1.72 -2.23 -1.35
N ALA A 83 0.63 -2.03 -0.60
CA ALA A 83 0.17 -2.98 0.41
C ALA A 83 -0.16 -4.36 -0.20
N LEU A 84 -0.92 -4.36 -1.29
CA LEU A 84 -1.31 -5.58 -1.98
C LEU A 84 -0.09 -6.32 -2.56
N LEU A 85 0.85 -5.59 -3.15
CA LEU A 85 2.03 -6.18 -3.76
C LEU A 85 3.01 -6.73 -2.71
N ARG A 86 3.21 -6.02 -1.59
CA ARG A 86 3.98 -6.55 -0.45
C ARG A 86 3.40 -7.85 0.08
N ARG A 87 2.08 -7.90 0.30
CA ARG A 87 1.39 -9.12 0.71
C ARG A 87 1.58 -10.25 -0.30
N GLN A 88 1.49 -9.96 -1.60
CA GLN A 88 1.73 -10.95 -2.65
C GLN A 88 3.17 -11.48 -2.61
N ILE A 89 4.15 -10.61 -2.38
CA ILE A 89 5.56 -11.00 -2.22
C ILE A 89 5.72 -11.92 -1.01
N ASP A 90 5.21 -11.52 0.15
CA ASP A 90 5.31 -12.33 1.37
C ASP A 90 4.63 -13.70 1.19
N CYS A 91 3.41 -13.73 0.63
CA CYS A 91 2.71 -14.99 0.33
C CYS A 91 3.52 -15.86 -0.64
N ALA A 92 4.06 -15.29 -1.73
CA ALA A 92 4.82 -16.05 -2.70
C ALA A 92 6.09 -16.67 -2.10
N LEU A 93 6.75 -15.98 -1.18
CA LEU A 93 8.00 -16.45 -0.56
C LEU A 93 7.77 -17.42 0.61
N THR A 94 6.64 -17.32 1.31
CA THR A 94 6.41 -18.11 2.55
C THR A 94 5.43 -19.27 2.38
N GLN A 95 4.45 -19.18 1.46
CA GLN A 95 3.43 -20.22 1.32
C GLN A 95 3.88 -21.32 0.36
N ARG A 96 4.24 -22.48 0.92
CA ARG A 96 4.72 -23.67 0.19
C ARG A 96 5.80 -23.31 -0.85
N PRO A 97 6.93 -22.71 -0.43
CA PRO A 97 7.99 -22.34 -1.35
C PRO A 97 8.66 -23.58 -1.97
N PRO A 98 9.05 -23.54 -3.25
CA PRO A 98 9.93 -24.54 -3.84
C PRO A 98 11.27 -24.57 -3.11
N ARG A 99 11.96 -25.71 -3.15
CA ARG A 99 13.26 -25.91 -2.48
C ARG A 99 14.26 -24.78 -2.73
N ALA A 100 14.42 -24.34 -3.98
CA ALA A 100 15.34 -23.26 -4.33
C ALA A 100 15.04 -21.95 -3.60
N VAL A 101 13.76 -21.61 -3.42
CA VAL A 101 13.34 -20.40 -2.67
C VAL A 101 13.64 -20.58 -1.19
N THR A 102 13.36 -21.75 -0.62
CA THR A 102 13.67 -22.07 0.78
C THR A 102 15.17 -21.95 1.05
N GLU A 103 16.02 -22.52 0.19
CA GLU A 103 17.47 -22.46 0.33
C GLU A 103 18.01 -21.03 0.18
N ALA A 104 17.44 -20.25 -0.74
CA ALA A 104 17.78 -18.84 -0.90
C ALA A 104 17.39 -18.01 0.33
N LEU A 105 16.17 -18.20 0.87
CA LEU A 105 15.71 -17.53 2.09
C LEU A 105 16.59 -17.89 3.30
N ALA A 106 16.93 -19.16 3.49
CA ALA A 106 17.77 -19.62 4.60
C ALA A 106 19.20 -19.04 4.57
N ALA A 107 19.71 -18.71 3.39
CA ALA A 107 21.02 -18.09 3.22
C ALA A 107 21.03 -16.57 3.45
N LEU A 108 19.86 -15.92 3.50
CA LEU A 108 19.76 -14.48 3.65
C LEU A 108 19.62 -14.08 5.12
N ARG A 109 20.41 -13.09 5.54
CA ARG A 109 20.18 -12.41 6.82
C ARG A 109 18.85 -11.63 6.77
N PRO A 110 18.13 -11.44 7.89
CA PRO A 110 16.85 -10.72 7.91
C PRO A 110 16.91 -9.33 7.24
N ALA A 111 17.94 -8.53 7.52
CA ALA A 111 18.10 -7.22 6.90
C ALA A 111 18.36 -7.28 5.38
N ALA A 112 19.01 -8.34 4.90
CA ALA A 112 19.21 -8.54 3.46
C ALA A 112 17.92 -8.97 2.77
N LEU A 113 17.13 -9.84 3.43
CA LEU A 113 15.80 -10.22 2.95
C LEU A 113 14.88 -9.00 2.82
N GLU A 114 14.84 -8.13 3.82
CA GLU A 114 13.98 -6.93 3.77
C GLU A 114 14.42 -5.95 2.66
N ARG A 115 15.73 -5.76 2.44
CA ARG A 115 16.22 -4.97 1.30
C ARG A 115 15.84 -5.60 -0.05
N LEU A 116 15.92 -6.92 -0.15
CA LEU A 116 15.57 -7.63 -1.37
C LEU A 116 14.06 -7.57 -1.63
N LYS A 117 13.23 -7.71 -0.60
CA LYS A 117 11.78 -7.48 -0.71
C LYS A 117 11.44 -6.06 -1.13
N ALA A 118 12.13 -5.05 -0.59
CA ALA A 118 11.97 -3.66 -1.03
C ALA A 118 12.34 -3.50 -2.50
N ARG A 119 13.46 -4.09 -2.95
CA ARG A 119 13.83 -4.06 -4.37
C ARG A 119 12.81 -4.78 -5.26
N LEU A 120 12.30 -5.93 -4.84
CA LEU A 120 11.24 -6.63 -5.55
C LEU A 120 9.98 -5.79 -5.67
N LEU A 121 9.60 -5.10 -4.60
CA LEU A 121 8.47 -4.20 -4.59
C LEU A 121 8.66 -3.11 -5.65
N ASP A 122 9.79 -2.43 -5.67
CA ASP A 122 10.10 -1.38 -6.64
C ASP A 122 10.08 -1.91 -8.09
N ASP A 123 10.72 -3.06 -8.33
CA ASP A 123 10.79 -3.67 -9.67
C ASP A 123 9.42 -4.18 -10.16
N LEU A 124 8.51 -4.52 -9.25
CA LEU A 124 7.19 -5.05 -9.55
C LEU A 124 6.08 -3.99 -9.47
N HIS A 125 6.31 -2.83 -8.87
CA HIS A 125 5.31 -1.76 -8.77
C HIS A 125 5.20 -0.99 -10.09
N GLN A 126 4.58 -1.65 -11.08
CA GLN A 126 4.35 -1.13 -12.43
C GLN A 126 2.85 -1.08 -12.71
N PRO A 127 2.34 -0.16 -13.55
CA PRO A 127 0.91 -0.08 -13.86
C PRO A 127 0.32 -1.42 -14.35
N ALA A 128 1.07 -2.20 -15.13
CA ALA A 128 0.66 -3.50 -15.63
C ALA A 128 0.58 -4.60 -14.56
N SER A 129 1.16 -4.37 -13.38
CA SER A 129 1.11 -5.31 -12.25
C SER A 129 -0.23 -5.30 -11.53
N PHE A 130 -1.14 -4.40 -11.90
CA PHE A 130 -2.43 -4.22 -11.26
C PHE A 130 -3.57 -4.25 -12.26
N GLY A 131 -4.75 -4.66 -11.79
CA GLY A 131 -5.98 -4.60 -12.55
C GLY A 131 -7.17 -5.06 -11.70
N PRO A 132 -8.40 -4.96 -12.23
CA PRO A 132 -9.59 -5.36 -11.49
C PRO A 132 -9.65 -6.88 -11.28
N ASP A 133 -10.10 -7.32 -10.11
CA ASP A 133 -10.55 -8.70 -9.87
C ASP A 133 -11.94 -8.94 -10.49
N LYS A 134 -12.51 -10.12 -10.25
CA LYS A 134 -13.85 -10.49 -10.77
C LYS A 134 -14.97 -9.60 -10.25
N ARG A 135 -14.75 -8.85 -9.17
CA ARG A 135 -15.72 -7.94 -8.54
C ARG A 135 -15.39 -6.47 -8.86
N GLY A 136 -14.36 -6.20 -9.66
CA GLY A 136 -13.94 -4.86 -10.03
C GLY A 136 -12.99 -4.19 -9.02
N TYR A 137 -12.55 -4.87 -7.97
CA TYR A 137 -11.62 -4.31 -6.99
C TYR A 137 -10.17 -4.40 -7.49
N LEU A 138 -9.33 -3.45 -7.08
CA LEU A 138 -7.91 -3.46 -7.36
C LEU A 138 -7.26 -4.77 -6.88
N SER A 139 -6.55 -5.46 -7.77
CA SER A 139 -5.84 -6.71 -7.49
C SER A 139 -4.45 -6.71 -8.11
N VAL A 140 -3.53 -7.47 -7.52
CA VAL A 140 -2.21 -7.74 -8.11
C VAL A 140 -2.35 -8.80 -9.20
N LYS A 141 -1.73 -8.56 -10.36
CA LYS A 141 -1.67 -9.48 -11.51
C LYS A 141 -0.35 -10.26 -11.58
N VAL A 142 0.65 -9.84 -10.81
CA VAL A 142 1.93 -10.54 -10.70
C VAL A 142 1.73 -11.94 -10.14
N THR A 143 2.16 -12.96 -10.89
CA THR A 143 2.01 -14.34 -10.47
C THR A 143 3.02 -14.71 -9.38
N VAL A 144 2.69 -15.72 -8.57
CA VAL A 144 3.62 -16.29 -7.58
C VAL A 144 4.91 -16.78 -8.24
N ALA A 145 4.82 -17.34 -9.46
CA ALA A 145 5.98 -17.80 -10.21
C ALA A 145 6.90 -16.64 -10.61
N ASP A 146 6.33 -15.50 -11.05
CA ASP A 146 7.11 -14.33 -11.42
C ASP A 146 7.84 -13.72 -10.24
N VAL A 147 7.18 -13.60 -9.07
CA VAL A 147 7.81 -13.13 -7.83
C VAL A 147 8.98 -14.04 -7.46
N ARG A 148 8.76 -15.35 -7.41
CA ARG A 148 9.79 -16.34 -7.04
C ARG A 148 10.98 -16.32 -8.01
N ARG A 149 10.72 -16.23 -9.31
CA ARG A 149 11.77 -16.14 -10.34
C ARG A 149 12.64 -14.90 -10.12
N ARG A 150 12.02 -13.72 -9.94
CA ARG A 150 12.76 -12.47 -9.71
C ARG A 150 13.51 -12.49 -8.36
N PHE A 151 12.89 -13.03 -7.31
CA PHE A 151 13.54 -13.21 -6.02
C PHE A 151 14.83 -14.03 -6.13
N LEU A 152 14.79 -15.17 -6.83
CA LEU A 152 15.95 -16.04 -7.01
C LEU A 152 17.07 -15.37 -7.82
N ALA A 153 16.72 -14.59 -8.85
CA ALA A 153 17.68 -13.81 -9.62
C ALA A 153 18.42 -12.81 -8.72
N LEU A 154 17.67 -11.97 -7.99
CA LEU A 154 18.24 -10.97 -7.07
C LEU A 154 19.07 -11.61 -5.93
N ALA A 155 18.61 -12.75 -5.39
CA ALA A 155 19.33 -13.46 -4.34
C ALA A 155 20.67 -14.02 -4.84
N SER A 156 20.73 -14.42 -6.11
CA SER A 156 21.96 -14.91 -6.73
C SER A 156 22.96 -13.77 -6.98
N GLU A 157 22.48 -12.61 -7.45
CA GLU A 157 23.31 -11.41 -7.63
C GLU A 157 23.95 -10.95 -6.32
N GLN A 158 23.20 -10.94 -5.21
CA GLN A 158 23.75 -10.58 -3.90
C GLN A 158 24.81 -11.55 -3.39
N ARG A 159 24.73 -12.83 -3.73
CA ARG A 159 25.77 -13.81 -3.38
C ARG A 159 27.06 -13.56 -4.17
N LEU A 160 26.94 -13.30 -5.48
CA LEU A 160 28.09 -13.00 -6.33
C LEU A 160 28.83 -11.73 -5.87
N ALA A 161 28.08 -10.70 -5.49
CA ALA A 161 28.65 -9.45 -4.96
C ALA A 161 29.31 -9.58 -3.58
N ALA A 162 29.05 -10.66 -2.83
CA ALA A 162 29.66 -10.92 -1.52
C ALA A 162 30.94 -11.78 -1.60
N THR A 163 31.24 -12.34 -2.77
CA THR A 163 32.38 -13.25 -3.00
C THR A 163 33.50 -12.67 -3.86
N GLY A 164 33.31 -11.46 -4.42
CA GLY A 164 34.34 -10.71 -5.17
C GLY A 164 34.81 -9.51 -4.36
#